data_AF-A0A951DLL3-F1
#
_entry.id   AF-A0A951DLL3-F1
#
_cell.length_a   1.000
_cell.length_b   1.000
_cell.length_c   1.000
_cell.angle_alpha   90.00
_cell.angle_beta   90.00
_cell.angle_gamma   90.00
#
_symmetry.space_group_name_H-M   'P 1'
#
loop_
_entity.id
_entity.type
_entity.pdbx_description
1 polymer ?
#
loop_
_entity_poly.entity_id
_entity_poly.type
_entity_poly.pdbx_seq_one_letter_code
_entity_poly.pdbx_strand_id
1 'polypeptide(L)'
;MGGEDRIEHQHAKHKLTARERLDLLFDEGTFVEFGLLAHQHSMTGGQTEPDRTPADGVITGEGLVDGRRVYCAAYDFTVMAGSMGMVGEQKVARLRKRALLNRLPMVWLLDSAGARIQEAAGSTFAGSGALFYEQVQMSGVVPQVAAMLGPCAAGTAYIPGLADFVPMVKETSSMALGGARLVKAATGEETTDHDMGGSQVHCYVSGVGDLEVEDDAACIRAVRDFLSFLPSNNRERAPRRDTTDAGDRRLDDIAKLVPASPRAAYDMRKVVRRLADDGDVFEVKPTFARNIITALVRFDGDSAGVVASQPMFKGGALDIDAADKAARFVWLCDAFNIPLVFLQDVPGFIVGTEVERQGIIRHGAKMLYAVSEATVPKVTVVLRKAYGAGYYVMCGRGYEPDTLVAWPTAEISVMGPEGAVDIIFPKQIAAAEDPAAARAQYIGMVRQTIDPYIAASWAMVDDIIDPADTRRVIIEALAGARTKQQRRAWRKHGVPPV
;
A
#
# COMPACT_ATOMS: atom_id res chain seq x y z
N MET A 1 31.06 11.52 7.71
CA MET A 1 30.52 11.76 6.37
C MET A 1 31.68 12.05 5.43
N GLY A 2 31.46 12.10 4.12
CA GLY A 2 32.51 12.10 3.09
C GLY A 2 33.29 13.41 2.86
N GLY A 3 33.22 14.38 3.77
CA GLY A 3 33.86 15.69 3.65
C GLY A 3 32.95 16.79 3.07
N GLU A 4 33.34 18.06 3.26
CA GLU A 4 32.56 19.25 2.91
C GLU A 4 32.18 19.30 1.42
N ASP A 5 33.15 19.14 0.51
CA ASP A 5 32.91 19.16 -0.94
C ASP A 5 31.82 18.16 -1.40
N ARG A 6 31.78 16.97 -0.78
CA ARG A 6 30.79 15.94 -1.14
C ARG A 6 29.41 16.23 -0.55
N ILE A 7 29.36 16.90 0.60
CA ILE A 7 28.12 17.38 1.22
C ILE A 7 27.55 18.50 0.36
N GLU A 8 28.36 19.48 -0.05
CA GLU A 8 27.95 20.56 -0.95
C GLU A 8 27.42 20.00 -2.28
N HIS A 9 28.08 18.98 -2.86
CA HIS A 9 27.60 18.33 -4.08
C HIS A 9 26.28 17.56 -3.88
N GLN A 10 26.05 16.98 -2.70
CA GLN A 10 24.78 16.34 -2.37
C GLN A 10 23.67 17.39 -2.26
N HIS A 11 23.91 18.51 -1.58
CA HIS A 11 22.97 19.62 -1.45
C HIS A 11 22.69 20.31 -2.79
N ALA A 12 23.70 20.44 -3.66
CA ALA A 12 23.54 20.98 -5.02
C ALA A 12 22.60 20.14 -5.91
N LYS A 13 22.34 18.88 -5.53
CA LYS A 13 21.35 18.00 -6.16
C LYS A 13 19.98 18.04 -5.46
N HIS A 14 19.75 19.00 -4.58
CA HIS A 14 18.54 19.12 -3.77
C HIS A 14 18.26 17.91 -2.87
N LYS A 15 19.32 17.23 -2.42
CA LYS A 15 19.23 16.08 -1.51
C LYS A 15 19.83 16.44 -0.16
N LEU A 16 19.21 16.00 0.91
CA LEU A 16 19.80 16.08 2.25
C LEU A 16 20.88 15.00 2.44
N THR A 17 21.74 15.21 3.41
CA THR A 17 22.68 14.20 3.91
C THR A 17 21.95 13.14 4.72
N ALA A 18 22.60 11.99 4.94
CA ALA A 18 22.04 10.93 5.79
C ALA A 18 21.75 11.40 7.23
N ARG A 19 22.55 12.32 7.78
CA ARG A 19 22.37 12.85 9.14
C ARG A 19 21.20 13.83 9.22
N GLU A 20 21.10 14.77 8.28
CA GLU A 20 19.95 15.69 8.21
C GLU A 20 18.62 14.93 8.06
N ARG A 21 18.61 13.83 7.30
CA ARG A 21 17.42 12.96 7.17
C ARG A 21 17.06 12.25 8.47
N LEU A 22 18.05 11.84 9.27
CA LEU A 22 17.83 11.25 10.59
C LEU A 22 17.29 12.28 11.59
N ASP A 23 17.77 13.51 11.54
CA ASP A 23 17.29 14.62 12.37
C ASP A 23 15.83 14.98 12.09
N LEU A 24 15.37 14.81 10.83
CA LEU A 24 13.97 14.96 10.47
C LEU A 24 13.10 13.75 10.87
N LEU A 25 13.68 12.54 10.84
CA LEU A 25 12.93 11.32 11.12
C LEU A 25 12.63 11.18 12.60
N PHE A 26 13.63 11.39 13.45
CA PHE A 26 13.54 11.16 14.88
C PHE A 26 13.16 12.42 15.65
N ASP A 27 12.48 12.22 16.78
CA ASP A 27 12.20 13.27 17.75
C ASP A 27 13.53 13.83 18.29
N GLU A 28 13.56 15.15 18.52
CA GLU A 28 14.78 15.89 18.85
C GLU A 28 15.55 15.28 20.03
N GLY A 29 16.85 15.04 19.83
CA GLY A 29 17.74 14.52 20.87
C GLY A 29 17.55 13.04 21.20
N THR A 30 16.71 12.29 20.48
CA THR A 30 16.42 10.88 20.81
C THR A 30 17.26 9.85 20.05
N PHE A 31 17.89 10.25 18.94
CA PHE A 31 18.66 9.33 18.10
C PHE A 31 19.96 8.86 18.79
N VAL A 32 20.14 7.54 18.84
CA VAL A 32 21.33 6.88 19.36
C VAL A 32 21.97 6.06 18.25
N GLU A 33 23.14 6.52 17.80
CA GLU A 33 23.90 5.87 16.73
C GLU A 33 24.65 4.62 17.24
N PHE A 34 24.67 3.57 16.42
CA PHE A 34 25.43 2.35 16.65
C PHE A 34 26.60 2.24 15.66
N GLY A 35 27.78 1.88 16.16
CA GLY A 35 28.95 1.66 15.30
C GLY A 35 29.41 2.94 14.58
N LEU A 36 29.36 4.08 15.26
CA LEU A 36 29.82 5.39 14.77
C LEU A 36 31.25 5.34 14.21
N LEU A 37 32.14 4.60 14.88
CA LEU A 37 33.57 4.49 14.52
C LEU A 37 33.86 3.38 13.48
N ALA A 38 32.84 2.70 12.98
CA ALA A 38 33.00 1.66 11.98
C ALA A 38 33.54 2.25 10.68
N HIS A 39 34.43 1.51 10.01
CA HIS A 39 35.03 1.89 8.73
C HIS A 39 35.46 0.63 7.98
N GLN A 40 35.76 0.77 6.69
CA GLN A 40 36.23 -0.31 5.86
C GLN A 40 37.57 -0.86 6.39
N HIS A 41 37.66 -2.18 6.56
CA HIS A 41 38.91 -2.86 6.87
C HIS A 41 39.53 -3.51 5.62
N SER A 42 40.86 -3.57 5.57
CA SER A 42 41.58 -4.26 4.49
C SER A 42 41.37 -5.77 4.60
N MET A 43 40.89 -6.40 3.53
CA MET A 43 40.70 -7.86 3.45
C MET A 43 42.02 -8.65 3.50
N THR A 44 43.14 -8.02 3.17
CA THR A 44 44.49 -8.63 3.12
C THR A 44 45.44 -8.14 4.22
N GLY A 45 44.92 -7.45 5.25
CA GLY A 45 45.75 -6.94 6.36
C GLY A 45 46.62 -5.71 6.06
N GLY A 46 46.39 -5.01 4.94
CA GLY A 46 47.00 -3.73 4.64
C GLY A 46 46.49 -2.57 5.51
N GLN A 47 47.05 -1.37 5.29
CA GLN A 47 46.61 -0.16 6.00
C GLN A 47 45.14 0.14 5.72
N THR A 48 44.45 0.59 6.77
CA THR A 48 43.05 1.02 6.71
C THR A 48 43.01 2.54 6.80
N GLU A 49 42.10 3.17 6.07
CA GLU A 49 41.90 4.62 6.04
C GLU A 49 40.50 4.94 6.61
N PRO A 50 40.35 5.07 7.94
CA PRO A 50 39.04 5.29 8.56
C PRO A 50 38.32 6.54 8.02
N ASP A 51 39.07 7.61 7.80
CA ASP A 51 38.56 8.90 7.32
C ASP A 51 37.99 8.83 5.91
N ARG A 52 38.38 7.82 5.12
CA ARG A 52 37.87 7.60 3.77
C ARG A 52 36.52 6.88 3.75
N THR A 53 36.21 6.12 4.80
CA THR A 53 34.99 5.30 4.90
C THR A 53 34.28 5.46 6.24
N PRO A 54 33.97 6.70 6.68
CA PRO A 54 33.34 6.92 7.97
C PRO A 54 31.98 6.22 8.04
N ALA A 55 31.71 5.56 9.18
CA ALA A 55 30.54 4.71 9.42
C ALA A 55 30.35 3.58 8.39
N ASP A 56 31.37 3.29 7.58
CA ASP A 56 31.34 2.44 6.38
C ASP A 56 30.24 2.81 5.36
N GLY A 57 29.83 4.08 5.32
CA GLY A 57 28.83 4.59 4.38
C GLY A 57 27.37 4.30 4.75
N VAL A 58 27.11 3.82 5.97
CA VAL A 58 25.76 3.67 6.50
C VAL A 58 25.68 4.01 7.98
N ILE A 59 24.77 4.90 8.33
CA ILE A 59 24.49 5.29 9.72
C ILE A 59 23.36 4.40 10.22
N THR A 60 23.58 3.72 11.35
CA THR A 60 22.57 2.82 11.94
C THR A 60 22.29 3.22 13.37
N GLY A 61 21.06 3.07 13.84
CA GLY A 61 20.71 3.44 15.19
C GLY A 61 19.23 3.25 15.51
N GLU A 62 18.83 3.74 16.67
CA GLU A 62 17.44 3.83 17.10
C GLU A 62 17.13 5.21 17.65
N GLY A 63 15.87 5.61 17.57
CA GLY A 63 15.37 6.85 18.17
C GLY A 63 13.85 6.76 18.36
N LEU A 64 13.23 7.86 18.76
CA LEU A 64 11.77 7.94 18.89
C LEU A 64 11.18 8.64 17.66
N VAL A 65 10.05 8.14 17.18
CA VAL A 65 9.19 8.78 16.17
C VAL A 65 7.82 8.91 16.80
N ASP A 66 7.40 10.14 17.09
CA ASP A 66 6.17 10.44 17.83
C ASP A 66 6.12 9.66 19.16
N GLY A 67 7.24 9.64 19.89
CA GLY A 67 7.41 8.96 21.16
C GLY A 67 7.60 7.44 21.08
N ARG A 68 7.59 6.83 19.88
CA ARG A 68 7.70 5.38 19.67
C ARG A 68 9.06 4.99 19.13
N ARG A 69 9.66 3.93 19.67
CA ARG A 69 11.02 3.52 19.28
C ARG A 69 11.04 2.88 17.89
N VAL A 70 11.96 3.33 17.03
CA VAL A 70 12.13 2.86 15.64
C VAL A 70 13.61 2.65 15.35
N TYR A 71 13.94 1.57 14.62
CA TYR A 71 15.28 1.34 14.09
C TYR A 71 15.42 1.96 12.71
N CYS A 72 16.58 2.57 12.42
CA CYS A 72 16.85 3.16 11.12
C CYS A 72 18.26 2.85 10.61
N ALA A 73 18.35 2.52 9.31
CA ALA A 73 19.59 2.48 8.54
C ALA A 73 19.54 3.56 7.45
N ALA A 74 20.45 4.53 7.51
CA ALA A 74 20.55 5.64 6.56
C ALA A 74 21.84 5.57 5.76
N TYR A 75 21.73 5.36 4.45
CA TYR A 75 22.89 5.27 3.56
C TYR A 75 23.44 6.66 3.24
N ASP A 76 24.76 6.82 3.40
CA ASP A 76 25.45 8.09 3.17
C ASP A 76 26.11 8.08 1.79
N PHE A 77 25.45 8.70 0.81
CA PHE A 77 25.94 8.78 -0.56
C PHE A 77 27.29 9.52 -0.68
N THR A 78 27.63 10.37 0.29
CA THR A 78 28.92 11.08 0.30
C THR A 78 30.10 10.13 0.57
N VAL A 79 29.85 8.94 1.12
CA VAL A 79 30.87 7.93 1.43
C VAL A 79 30.76 6.79 0.43
N MET A 80 31.69 6.75 -0.54
CA MET A 80 31.76 5.69 -1.55
C MET A 80 30.41 5.48 -2.29
N ALA A 81 29.69 6.56 -2.60
CA ALA A 81 28.36 6.53 -3.23
C ALA A 81 27.31 5.72 -2.44
N GLY A 82 27.43 5.65 -1.11
CA GLY A 82 26.54 4.88 -0.25
C GLY A 82 26.61 3.37 -0.49
N SER A 83 27.66 2.90 -1.17
CA SER A 83 27.80 1.48 -1.52
C SER A 83 27.90 0.60 -0.29
N MET A 84 27.22 -0.55 -0.34
CA MET A 84 27.21 -1.53 0.76
C MET A 84 28.55 -2.24 0.87
N GLY A 85 29.36 -1.81 1.85
CA GLY A 85 30.57 -2.51 2.29
C GLY A 85 30.26 -3.63 3.28
N MET A 86 31.25 -4.47 3.54
CA MET A 86 31.12 -5.61 4.45
C MET A 86 30.85 -5.17 5.90
N VAL A 87 31.51 -4.11 6.37
CA VAL A 87 31.36 -3.62 7.75
C VAL A 87 30.00 -2.90 7.92
N GLY A 88 29.59 -2.13 6.92
CA GLY A 88 28.28 -1.51 6.84
C GLY A 88 27.17 -2.56 6.87
N GLU A 89 27.32 -3.64 6.10
CA GLU A 89 26.35 -4.73 6.12
C GLU A 89 26.30 -5.45 7.48
N GLN A 90 27.44 -5.64 8.16
CA GLN A 90 27.45 -6.15 9.54
C GLN A 90 26.66 -5.23 10.51
N LYS A 91 26.77 -3.90 10.34
CA LYS A 91 25.98 -2.94 11.13
C LYS A 91 24.48 -3.09 10.86
N VAL A 92 24.07 -3.16 9.60
CA VAL A 92 22.65 -3.24 9.23
C VAL A 92 22.08 -4.62 9.59
N ALA A 93 22.83 -5.71 9.44
CA ALA A 93 22.43 -7.05 9.88
C ALA A 93 22.16 -7.10 11.39
N ARG A 94 23.03 -6.48 12.20
CA ARG A 94 22.80 -6.34 13.63
C ARG A 94 21.51 -5.55 13.90
N LEU A 95 21.23 -4.51 13.12
CA LEU A 95 20.03 -3.69 13.27
C LEU A 95 18.76 -4.48 12.96
N ARG A 96 18.70 -5.17 11.81
CA ARG A 96 17.56 -6.04 11.42
C ARG A 96 17.28 -7.12 12.46
N LYS A 97 18.34 -7.76 12.97
CA LYS A 97 18.21 -8.74 14.08
C LYS A 97 17.60 -8.11 15.34
N ARG A 98 17.99 -6.88 15.70
CA ARG A 98 17.41 -6.18 16.86
C ARG A 98 15.97 -5.75 16.63
N ALA A 99 15.62 -5.28 15.43
CA ALA A 99 14.24 -4.94 15.06
C ALA A 99 13.31 -6.14 15.26
N LEU A 100 13.70 -7.31 14.74
CA LEU A 100 12.93 -8.55 14.91
C LEU A 100 12.85 -9.00 16.38
N LEU A 101 13.98 -8.96 17.11
CA LEU A 101 14.05 -9.41 18.50
C LEU A 101 13.20 -8.52 19.43
N ASN A 102 13.33 -7.21 19.27
CA ASN A 102 12.69 -6.21 20.11
C ASN A 102 11.27 -5.86 19.65
N ARG A 103 10.83 -6.38 18.49
CA ARG A 103 9.51 -6.15 17.90
C ARG A 103 9.24 -4.65 17.66
N LEU A 104 10.21 -3.99 17.02
CA LEU A 104 10.15 -2.56 16.69
C LEU A 104 10.24 -2.33 15.17
N PRO A 105 9.60 -1.28 14.63
CA PRO A 105 9.64 -0.94 13.22
C PRO A 105 11.08 -0.72 12.70
N MET A 106 11.27 -0.96 11.41
CA MET A 106 12.54 -0.80 10.71
C MET A 106 12.37 0.15 9.51
N VAL A 107 13.20 1.18 9.45
CA VAL A 107 13.23 2.16 8.36
C VAL A 107 14.59 2.11 7.64
N TRP A 108 14.56 2.07 6.32
CA TRP A 108 15.72 2.28 5.46
C TRP A 108 15.59 3.62 4.75
N LEU A 109 16.60 4.49 4.89
CA LEU A 109 16.73 5.71 4.12
C LEU A 109 17.76 5.43 3.01
N LEU A 110 17.24 5.14 1.81
CA LEU A 110 18.01 4.58 0.70
C LEU A 110 18.55 5.67 -0.20
N ASP A 111 19.88 5.70 -0.31
CA ASP A 111 20.67 6.54 -1.19
C ASP A 111 22.01 5.85 -1.46
N SER A 112 21.97 4.81 -2.31
CA SER A 112 23.03 3.82 -2.47
C SER A 112 23.21 3.37 -3.92
N ALA A 113 24.46 3.36 -4.39
CA ALA A 113 24.83 2.77 -5.67
C ALA A 113 24.80 1.22 -5.71
N GLY A 114 24.40 0.55 -4.61
CA GLY A 114 24.35 -0.91 -4.52
C GLY A 114 25.56 -1.53 -3.83
N ALA A 115 25.93 -2.74 -4.22
CA ALA A 115 27.06 -3.46 -3.61
C ALA A 115 28.40 -2.75 -3.88
N ARG A 116 29.28 -2.72 -2.88
CA ARG A 116 30.65 -2.21 -3.07
C ARG A 116 31.50 -3.24 -3.81
N ILE A 117 31.59 -3.09 -5.13
CA ILE A 117 32.22 -4.06 -6.05
C ILE A 117 33.65 -4.41 -5.64
N GLN A 118 34.41 -3.46 -5.07
CA GLN A 118 35.79 -3.68 -4.64
C GLN A 118 35.92 -4.71 -3.51
N GLU A 119 34.88 -4.85 -2.68
CA GLU A 119 34.83 -5.83 -1.57
C GLU A 119 34.02 -7.09 -1.93
N ALA A 120 33.07 -6.95 -2.84
CA ALA A 120 32.19 -8.03 -3.30
C ALA A 120 32.74 -8.81 -4.51
N ALA A 121 33.94 -8.47 -5.01
CA ALA A 121 34.53 -9.13 -6.17
C ALA A 121 34.81 -10.62 -5.88
N GLY A 122 34.44 -11.48 -6.83
CA GLY A 122 34.61 -12.93 -6.74
C GLY A 122 33.47 -13.62 -5.98
N SER A 123 33.76 -14.81 -5.44
CA SER A 123 32.72 -15.69 -4.86
C SER A 123 32.17 -15.24 -3.49
N THR A 124 32.76 -14.21 -2.86
CA THR A 124 32.32 -13.69 -1.55
C THR A 124 30.92 -13.06 -1.60
N PHE A 125 30.48 -12.59 -2.77
CA PHE A 125 29.13 -12.07 -2.98
C PHE A 125 28.02 -13.07 -2.63
N ALA A 126 28.28 -14.38 -2.69
CA ALA A 126 27.28 -15.42 -2.37
C ALA A 126 26.67 -15.27 -0.96
N GLY A 127 27.39 -14.65 -0.01
CA GLY A 127 26.89 -14.38 1.35
C GLY A 127 25.91 -13.21 1.46
N SER A 128 25.79 -12.36 0.43
CA SER A 128 24.97 -11.13 0.47
C SER A 128 23.46 -11.39 0.55
N GLY A 129 23.00 -12.62 0.25
CA GLY A 129 21.59 -12.99 0.29
C GLY A 129 20.97 -13.03 1.69
N ALA A 130 21.78 -13.01 2.76
CA ALA A 130 21.30 -13.03 4.14
C ALA A 130 20.34 -11.85 4.45
N LEU A 131 20.59 -10.68 3.86
CA LEU A 131 19.77 -9.49 4.09
C LEU A 131 18.30 -9.69 3.64
N PHE A 132 18.08 -10.36 2.50
CA PHE A 132 16.74 -10.63 1.98
C PHE A 132 16.02 -11.67 2.83
N TYR A 133 16.75 -12.70 3.25
CA TYR A 133 16.20 -13.71 4.17
C TYR A 133 15.71 -13.06 5.46
N GLU A 134 16.54 -12.20 6.07
CA GLU A 134 16.20 -11.49 7.31
C GLU A 134 15.00 -10.54 7.13
N GLN A 135 14.93 -9.84 5.99
CA GLN A 135 13.80 -8.96 5.68
C GLN A 135 12.48 -9.75 5.54
N VAL A 136 12.53 -10.92 4.90
CA VAL A 136 11.38 -11.84 4.84
C VAL A 136 10.98 -12.34 6.23
N GLN A 137 11.93 -12.60 7.14
CA GLN A 137 11.60 -12.98 8.53
C GLN A 137 10.91 -11.85 9.32
N MET A 138 11.11 -10.58 8.93
CA MET A 138 10.44 -9.42 9.52
C MET A 138 9.08 -9.11 8.90
N SER A 139 8.78 -9.65 7.71
CA SER A 139 7.53 -9.39 6.98
C SER A 139 6.31 -9.81 7.77
N GLY A 140 5.35 -8.88 7.93
CA GLY A 140 4.14 -9.08 8.73
C GLY A 140 4.41 -9.25 10.24
N VAL A 141 5.62 -8.93 10.70
CA VAL A 141 6.02 -9.03 12.11
C VAL A 141 6.28 -7.65 12.71
N VAL A 142 7.10 -6.85 12.04
CA VAL A 142 7.32 -5.43 12.35
C VAL A 142 7.11 -4.62 11.07
N PRO A 143 6.58 -3.39 11.14
CA PRO A 143 6.45 -2.55 9.94
C PRO A 143 7.82 -2.24 9.33
N GLN A 144 7.90 -2.34 8.00
CA GLN A 144 9.12 -2.12 7.23
C GLN A 144 8.94 -1.01 6.19
N VAL A 145 9.70 0.09 6.31
CA VAL A 145 9.62 1.23 5.38
C VAL A 145 10.95 1.41 4.66
N ALA A 146 10.91 1.50 3.33
CA ALA A 146 12.10 1.75 2.50
C ALA A 146 11.91 3.07 1.75
N ALA A 147 12.38 4.16 2.34
CA ALA A 147 12.28 5.50 1.77
C ALA A 147 13.35 5.71 0.70
N MET A 148 12.92 5.97 -0.53
CA MET A 148 13.79 6.19 -1.68
C MET A 148 14.13 7.68 -1.77
N LEU A 149 15.35 8.02 -1.36
CA LEU A 149 15.85 9.41 -1.27
C LEU A 149 17.03 9.64 -2.22
N GLY A 150 17.29 8.67 -3.10
CA GLY A 150 18.41 8.63 -4.00
C GLY A 150 18.40 7.37 -4.88
N PRO A 151 19.49 7.10 -5.60
CA PRO A 151 19.63 5.87 -6.37
C PRO A 151 19.59 4.63 -5.47
N CYS A 152 19.10 3.52 -6.01
CA CYS A 152 19.10 2.20 -5.39
C CYS A 152 19.16 1.11 -6.47
N ALA A 153 20.37 0.65 -6.77
CA ALA A 153 20.61 -0.22 -7.91
C ALA A 153 20.85 -1.69 -7.52
N ALA A 154 20.61 -2.58 -8.48
CA ALA A 154 20.92 -4.00 -8.41
C ALA A 154 20.25 -4.70 -7.21
N GLY A 155 21.01 -5.49 -6.44
CA GLY A 155 20.47 -6.25 -5.31
C GLY A 155 19.81 -5.37 -4.25
N THR A 156 20.21 -4.10 -4.09
CA THR A 156 19.58 -3.20 -3.12
C THR A 156 18.14 -2.84 -3.47
N ALA A 157 17.75 -2.92 -4.76
CA ALA A 157 16.38 -2.65 -5.20
C ALA A 157 15.37 -3.69 -4.65
N TYR A 158 15.83 -4.84 -4.16
CA TYR A 158 14.95 -5.78 -3.45
C TYR A 158 14.63 -5.36 -2.01
N ILE A 159 15.39 -4.43 -1.41
CA ILE A 159 15.03 -3.86 -0.09
C ILE A 159 13.68 -3.14 -0.17
N PRO A 160 13.47 -2.15 -1.07
CA PRO A 160 12.14 -1.57 -1.24
C PRO A 160 11.13 -2.57 -1.82
N GLY A 161 11.54 -3.47 -2.73
CA GLY A 161 10.65 -4.51 -3.26
C GLY A 161 10.06 -5.47 -2.21
N LEU A 162 10.70 -5.60 -1.04
CA LEU A 162 10.24 -6.42 0.09
C LEU A 162 9.64 -5.59 1.24
N ALA A 163 9.61 -4.26 1.13
CA ALA A 163 9.09 -3.39 2.17
C ALA A 163 7.55 -3.34 2.18
N ASP A 164 7.00 -2.79 3.26
CA ASP A 164 5.56 -2.56 3.42
C ASP A 164 5.13 -1.21 2.86
N PHE A 165 6.04 -0.23 2.84
CA PHE A 165 5.82 1.10 2.27
C PHE A 165 7.11 1.66 1.65
N VAL A 166 7.00 2.18 0.42
CA VAL A 166 8.09 2.69 -0.42
C VAL A 166 7.74 4.09 -0.93
N PRO A 167 7.92 5.15 -0.11
CA PRO A 167 7.83 6.52 -0.58
C PRO A 167 9.06 6.87 -1.41
N MET A 168 8.88 7.66 -2.47
CA MET A 168 9.92 8.01 -3.44
C MET A 168 9.98 9.50 -3.69
N VAL A 169 11.16 10.09 -3.56
CA VAL A 169 11.39 11.50 -3.90
C VAL A 169 11.47 11.65 -5.43
N LYS A 170 10.67 12.57 -5.95
CA LYS A 170 10.65 12.92 -7.36
C LYS A 170 12.01 13.40 -7.85
N GLU A 171 12.37 13.01 -9.06
CA GLU A 171 13.61 13.38 -9.79
C GLU A 171 14.95 12.90 -9.17
N THR A 172 15.05 12.81 -7.84
CA THR A 172 16.31 12.48 -7.15
C THR A 172 16.43 11.00 -6.81
N SER A 173 15.31 10.28 -6.71
CA SER A 173 15.29 8.85 -6.39
C SER A 173 15.10 7.96 -7.62
N SER A 174 15.74 6.79 -7.60
CA SER A 174 15.52 5.76 -8.61
C SER A 174 15.80 4.36 -8.05
N MET A 175 15.13 3.34 -8.58
CA MET A 175 15.49 1.94 -8.32
C MET A 175 15.43 1.08 -9.58
N ALA A 176 16.38 0.17 -9.74
CA ALA A 176 16.38 -0.77 -10.85
C ALA A 176 17.27 -1.98 -10.57
N LEU A 177 16.95 -3.13 -11.16
CA LEU A 177 17.79 -4.34 -11.05
C LEU A 177 19.12 -4.21 -11.82
N GLY A 178 19.20 -3.32 -12.79
CA GLY A 178 20.44 -2.96 -13.48
C GLY A 178 20.44 -1.47 -13.76
N GLY A 179 21.60 -0.82 -13.64
CA GLY A 179 21.73 0.59 -14.04
C GLY A 179 21.75 0.76 -15.56
N ALA A 180 21.53 1.97 -16.06
CA ALA A 180 21.42 2.25 -17.50
C ALA A 180 22.61 1.75 -18.33
N ARG A 181 23.83 1.80 -17.75
CA ARG A 181 25.05 1.26 -18.39
C ARG A 181 25.00 -0.24 -18.63
N LEU A 182 24.44 -1.00 -17.68
CA LEU A 182 24.30 -2.45 -17.80
C LEU A 182 23.24 -2.79 -18.85
N VAL A 183 22.13 -2.07 -18.86
CA VAL A 183 21.07 -2.22 -19.87
C VAL A 183 21.61 -1.98 -21.27
N LYS A 184 22.29 -0.85 -21.51
CA LYS A 184 22.92 -0.55 -22.79
C LYS A 184 23.89 -1.64 -23.25
N ALA A 185 24.71 -2.16 -22.33
CA ALA A 185 25.66 -3.23 -22.65
C ALA A 185 24.98 -4.56 -22.98
N ALA A 186 23.84 -4.88 -22.35
CA ALA A 186 23.15 -6.15 -22.50
C ALA A 186 22.13 -6.18 -23.65
N THR A 187 21.40 -5.08 -23.87
CA THR A 187 20.28 -5.00 -24.82
C THR A 187 20.51 -4.04 -25.97
N GLY A 188 21.49 -3.13 -25.86
CA GLY A 188 21.71 -2.03 -26.80
C GLY A 188 20.79 -0.83 -26.61
N GLU A 189 19.86 -0.89 -25.65
CA GLU A 189 18.93 0.20 -25.34
C GLU A 189 19.66 1.39 -24.69
N GLU A 190 19.41 2.60 -25.20
CA GLU A 190 19.87 3.83 -24.57
C GLU A 190 18.76 4.41 -23.69
N THR A 191 19.01 4.47 -22.38
CA THR A 191 18.07 4.95 -21.37
C THR A 191 18.80 5.69 -20.26
N THR A 192 18.06 6.31 -19.34
CA THR A 192 18.59 6.92 -18.11
C THR A 192 18.10 6.16 -16.88
N ASP A 193 18.80 6.31 -15.74
CA ASP A 193 18.34 5.68 -14.50
C ASP A 193 16.96 6.21 -14.06
N HIS A 194 16.63 7.45 -14.42
CA HIS A 194 15.32 8.05 -14.15
C HIS A 194 14.22 7.50 -15.08
N ASP A 195 14.48 7.37 -16.38
CA ASP A 195 13.49 6.84 -17.34
C ASP A 195 13.19 5.36 -17.11
N MET A 196 14.17 4.62 -16.59
CA MET A 196 14.02 3.20 -16.27
C MET A 196 13.42 2.95 -14.89
N GLY A 197 13.76 3.76 -13.90
CA GLY A 197 13.53 3.45 -12.50
C GLY A 197 13.19 4.63 -11.59
N GLY A 198 12.86 5.79 -12.15
CA GLY A 198 12.45 6.97 -11.39
C GLY A 198 11.12 6.76 -10.65
N SER A 199 10.77 7.69 -9.75
CA SER A 199 9.51 7.64 -8.99
C SER A 199 8.28 7.55 -9.89
N GLN A 200 8.27 8.23 -11.04
CA GLN A 200 7.15 8.18 -11.98
C GLN A 200 6.94 6.78 -12.57
N VAL A 201 8.02 6.06 -12.90
CA VAL A 201 7.90 4.67 -13.36
C VAL A 201 7.27 3.81 -12.28
N HIS A 202 7.77 3.90 -11.05
CA HIS A 202 7.38 2.99 -9.98
C HIS A 202 6.07 3.32 -9.29
N CYS A 203 5.68 4.60 -9.20
CA CYS A 203 4.44 5.04 -8.57
C CYS A 203 3.26 5.13 -9.53
N TYR A 204 3.48 5.12 -10.85
CA TYR A 204 2.40 5.27 -11.85
C TYR A 204 2.26 4.05 -12.76
N VAL A 205 3.36 3.33 -13.04
CA VAL A 205 3.37 2.25 -14.04
C VAL A 205 3.62 0.89 -13.41
N SER A 206 4.74 0.71 -12.70
CA SER A 206 5.14 -0.63 -12.23
C SER A 206 4.47 -1.03 -10.91
N GLY A 207 3.95 -0.06 -10.14
CA GLY A 207 3.35 -0.31 -8.83
C GLY A 207 4.33 -0.76 -7.74
N VAL A 208 5.64 -0.56 -7.90
CA VAL A 208 6.64 -0.86 -6.86
C VAL A 208 6.69 0.27 -5.82
N GLY A 209 6.66 1.53 -6.28
CA GLY A 209 6.59 2.70 -5.41
C GLY A 209 5.18 2.91 -4.88
N ASP A 210 5.06 3.36 -3.64
CA ASP A 210 3.77 3.58 -2.97
C ASP A 210 3.32 5.04 -2.98
N LEU A 211 4.25 5.98 -2.98
CA LEU A 211 3.94 7.41 -2.92
C LEU A 211 5.08 8.21 -3.52
N GLU A 212 4.80 9.02 -4.55
CA GLU A 212 5.73 10.04 -5.02
C GLU A 212 5.58 11.31 -4.16
N VAL A 213 6.70 11.89 -3.74
CA VAL A 213 6.77 13.12 -2.94
C VAL A 213 7.80 14.09 -3.51
N GLU A 214 7.66 15.37 -3.20
CA GLU A 214 8.47 16.43 -3.84
C GLU A 214 9.93 16.48 -3.36
N ASP A 215 10.20 16.20 -2.08
CA ASP A 215 11.53 16.32 -1.50
C ASP A 215 11.77 15.35 -0.33
N ASP A 216 13.01 15.32 0.17
CA ASP A 216 13.42 14.48 1.29
C ASP A 216 12.58 14.74 2.56
N ALA A 217 12.26 16.00 2.86
CA ALA A 217 11.50 16.35 4.05
C ALA A 217 10.06 15.83 3.96
N ALA A 218 9.43 15.92 2.79
CA ALA A 218 8.12 15.35 2.50
C ALA A 218 8.15 13.82 2.57
N CYS A 219 9.22 13.18 2.09
CA CYS A 219 9.42 11.74 2.21
C CYS A 219 9.48 11.31 3.68
N ILE A 220 10.31 11.97 4.49
CA ILE A 220 10.43 11.66 5.91
C ILE A 220 9.10 11.92 6.66
N ARG A 221 8.37 13.00 6.34
CA ARG A 221 7.02 13.22 6.89
C ARG A 221 6.07 12.07 6.52
N ALA A 222 6.06 11.62 5.27
CA ALA A 222 5.24 10.49 4.85
C ALA A 222 5.60 9.18 5.58
N VAL A 223 6.88 8.96 5.91
CA VAL A 223 7.31 7.83 6.75
C VAL A 223 6.72 7.95 8.15
N ARG A 224 6.81 9.13 8.80
CA ARG A 224 6.22 9.37 10.13
C ARG A 224 4.70 9.18 10.11
N ASP A 225 4.02 9.78 9.13
CA ASP A 225 2.57 9.67 8.94
C ASP A 225 2.14 8.21 8.79
N PHE A 226 2.81 7.45 7.91
CA PHE A 226 2.55 6.02 7.73
C PHE A 226 2.72 5.25 9.05
N LEU A 227 3.85 5.42 9.75
CA LEU A 227 4.10 4.74 11.02
C LEU A 227 3.05 5.09 12.09
N SER A 228 2.45 6.28 12.04
CA SER A 228 1.40 6.70 12.98
C SER A 228 0.12 5.84 12.88
N PHE A 229 -0.13 5.19 11.74
CA PHE A 229 -1.29 4.31 11.53
C PHE A 229 -1.01 2.83 11.87
N LEU A 230 0.25 2.48 12.12
CA LEU A 230 0.70 1.09 12.29
C LEU A 230 1.06 0.83 13.76
N PRO A 231 0.83 -0.38 14.28
CA PRO A 231 1.39 -0.80 15.57
C PRO A 231 2.92 -0.90 15.49
N SER A 232 3.61 -1.08 16.62
CA SER A 232 5.06 -1.32 16.60
C SER A 232 5.39 -2.73 16.05
N ASN A 233 4.45 -3.66 16.20
CA ASN A 233 4.53 -5.04 15.72
C ASN A 233 3.14 -5.70 15.63
N ASN A 234 3.09 -6.90 15.04
CA ASN A 234 1.86 -7.65 14.82
C ASN A 234 1.14 -8.21 16.07
N ARG A 235 1.65 -7.97 17.28
CA ARG A 235 0.97 -8.35 18.54
C ARG A 235 0.32 -7.18 19.25
N GLU A 236 0.49 -5.98 18.72
CA GLU A 236 -0.07 -4.74 19.23
C GLU A 236 -1.15 -4.22 18.29
N ARG A 237 -1.93 -3.26 18.78
CA ARG A 237 -2.84 -2.46 17.96
C ARG A 237 -2.17 -1.15 17.58
N ALA A 238 -2.61 -0.59 16.46
CA ALA A 238 -2.19 0.76 16.08
C ALA A 238 -2.48 1.76 17.21
N PRO A 239 -1.66 2.80 17.37
CA PRO A 239 -1.89 3.82 18.38
C PRO A 239 -3.18 4.58 18.06
N ARG A 240 -4.02 4.76 19.07
CA ARG A 240 -5.18 5.65 18.97
C ARG A 240 -4.71 7.10 18.98
N ARG A 241 -5.27 7.94 18.10
CA ARG A 241 -5.06 9.39 18.10
C ARG A 241 -6.28 10.05 18.74
N ASP A 242 -6.06 10.95 19.69
CA ASP A 242 -7.16 11.74 20.24
C ASP A 242 -7.78 12.61 19.13
N THR A 243 -9.11 12.66 19.08
CA THR A 243 -9.85 13.48 18.13
C THR A 243 -11.01 14.18 18.83
N THR A 244 -11.32 15.38 18.36
CA THR A 244 -12.53 16.14 18.74
C THR A 244 -13.67 15.91 17.75
N ASP A 245 -13.43 15.13 16.69
CA ASP A 245 -14.44 14.81 15.70
C ASP A 245 -15.44 13.80 16.27
N ALA A 246 -16.67 14.26 16.51
CA ALA A 246 -17.71 13.44 17.11
C ALA A 246 -17.99 12.18 16.28
N GLY A 247 -17.88 11.00 16.91
CA GLY A 247 -18.08 9.72 16.23
C GLY A 247 -19.52 9.53 15.70
N ASP A 248 -20.49 10.19 16.33
CA ASP A 248 -21.91 10.14 15.97
C ASP A 248 -22.37 11.29 15.07
N ARG A 249 -21.46 12.13 14.55
CA ARG A 249 -21.86 13.22 13.65
C ARG A 249 -22.58 12.67 12.43
N ARG A 250 -23.77 13.22 12.15
CA ARG A 250 -24.50 12.95 10.91
C ARG A 250 -23.83 13.62 9.71
N LEU A 251 -23.87 12.94 8.57
CA LEU A 251 -23.29 13.38 7.31
C LEU A 251 -24.37 13.71 6.30
N ASP A 252 -25.25 14.67 6.61
CA ASP A 252 -26.46 14.94 5.81
C ASP A 252 -26.15 15.35 4.34
N ASP A 253 -24.92 15.73 4.03
CA ASP A 253 -24.46 16.05 2.68
C ASP A 253 -23.84 14.88 1.89
N ILE A 254 -23.55 13.74 2.53
CA ILE A 254 -22.78 12.65 1.91
C ILE A 254 -23.50 12.00 0.72
N ALA A 255 -24.82 11.88 0.80
CA ALA A 255 -25.64 11.34 -0.29
C ALA A 255 -25.52 12.18 -1.58
N LYS A 256 -25.27 13.50 -1.46
CA LYS A 256 -25.11 14.39 -2.62
C LYS A 256 -23.81 14.15 -3.38
N LEU A 257 -22.84 13.47 -2.76
CA LEU A 257 -21.58 13.12 -3.39
C LEU A 257 -21.71 11.92 -4.34
N VAL A 258 -22.74 11.08 -4.15
CA VAL A 258 -22.98 9.87 -4.92
C VAL A 258 -24.22 10.07 -5.80
N PRO A 259 -24.06 10.20 -7.13
CA PRO A 259 -25.20 10.35 -8.02
C PRO A 259 -26.11 9.11 -8.00
N ALA A 260 -27.42 9.33 -7.91
CA ALA A 260 -28.42 8.26 -7.98
C ALA A 260 -28.37 7.50 -9.32
N SER A 261 -27.97 8.16 -10.42
CA SER A 261 -27.82 7.50 -11.71
C SER A 261 -26.60 6.56 -11.70
N PRO A 262 -26.75 5.25 -11.97
CA PRO A 262 -25.63 4.30 -11.95
C PRO A 262 -24.59 4.55 -13.05
N ARG A 263 -24.94 5.35 -14.08
CA ARG A 263 -24.08 5.74 -15.20
C ARG A 263 -23.20 6.96 -14.90
N ALA A 264 -23.52 7.74 -13.86
CA ALA A 264 -22.75 8.93 -13.52
C ALA A 264 -21.57 8.59 -12.61
N ALA A 265 -20.37 9.00 -13.01
CA ALA A 265 -19.17 8.87 -12.20
C ALA A 265 -19.09 9.97 -11.13
N TYR A 266 -18.36 9.70 -10.05
CA TYR A 266 -18.05 10.65 -8.98
C TYR A 266 -16.75 10.26 -8.30
N ASP A 267 -16.15 11.20 -7.57
CA ASP A 267 -14.91 10.97 -6.83
C ASP A 267 -15.18 10.31 -5.47
N MET A 268 -14.91 9.01 -5.38
CA MET A 268 -15.02 8.26 -4.12
C MET A 268 -14.11 8.82 -3.01
N ARG A 269 -13.01 9.51 -3.33
CA ARG A 269 -12.15 10.14 -2.32
C ARG A 269 -12.88 11.18 -1.49
N LYS A 270 -13.87 11.88 -2.08
CA LYS A 270 -14.70 12.83 -1.33
C LYS A 270 -15.51 12.11 -0.25
N VAL A 271 -16.05 10.93 -0.56
CA VAL A 271 -16.77 10.10 0.40
C VAL A 271 -15.84 9.61 1.51
N VAL A 272 -14.67 9.06 1.14
CA VAL A 272 -13.65 8.61 2.12
C VAL A 272 -13.26 9.73 3.07
N ARG A 273 -12.96 10.93 2.56
CA ARG A 273 -12.64 12.11 3.39
C ARG A 273 -13.79 12.52 4.31
N ARG A 274 -15.05 12.46 3.86
CA ARG A 274 -16.18 12.82 4.74
C ARG A 274 -16.39 11.81 5.87
N LEU A 275 -16.02 10.55 5.64
CA LEU A 275 -16.12 9.48 6.61
C LEU A 275 -14.98 9.48 7.64
N ALA A 276 -13.75 9.80 7.22
CA ALA A 276 -12.57 9.81 8.09
C ALA A 276 -12.65 10.90 9.18
N ASP A 277 -11.99 10.66 10.31
CA ASP A 277 -11.78 11.66 11.36
C ASP A 277 -11.09 12.90 10.78
N ASP A 278 -11.68 14.08 11.01
CA ASP A 278 -11.15 15.39 10.58
C ASP A 278 -10.92 15.53 9.06
N GLY A 279 -11.34 14.55 8.26
CA GLY A 279 -11.02 14.46 6.83
C GLY A 279 -9.61 13.98 6.50
N ASP A 280 -8.85 13.51 7.50
CA ASP A 280 -7.48 13.06 7.35
C ASP A 280 -7.41 11.69 6.66
N VAL A 281 -6.76 11.63 5.50
CA VAL A 281 -6.64 10.42 4.68
C VAL A 281 -5.21 10.27 4.19
N PHE A 282 -4.59 9.13 4.51
CA PHE A 282 -3.30 8.73 3.97
C PHE A 282 -3.51 7.70 2.85
N GLU A 283 -3.53 8.14 1.59
CA GLU A 283 -3.68 7.23 0.45
C GLU A 283 -2.38 6.49 0.14
N VAL A 284 -2.47 5.17 -0.01
CA VAL A 284 -1.38 4.31 -0.48
C VAL A 284 -1.56 4.06 -1.97
N LYS A 285 -0.51 4.27 -2.77
CA LYS A 285 -0.54 4.19 -4.24
C LYS A 285 -1.63 5.07 -4.88
N PRO A 286 -1.73 6.38 -4.58
CA PRO A 286 -2.81 7.23 -5.12
C PRO A 286 -2.80 7.34 -6.66
N THR A 287 -1.64 7.15 -7.28
CA THR A 287 -1.36 7.32 -8.72
C THR A 287 -1.39 6.02 -9.52
N PHE A 288 -1.15 4.87 -8.89
CA PHE A 288 -1.20 3.55 -9.51
C PHE A 288 -2.59 2.90 -9.34
N ALA A 289 -3.09 2.24 -10.39
CA ALA A 289 -4.41 1.59 -10.41
C ALA A 289 -5.53 2.46 -9.83
N ARG A 290 -5.73 3.64 -10.41
CA ARG A 290 -6.62 4.70 -9.86
C ARG A 290 -8.11 4.33 -9.79
N ASN A 291 -8.50 3.20 -10.38
CA ASN A 291 -9.83 2.58 -10.31
C ASN A 291 -10.15 1.92 -8.95
N ILE A 292 -9.15 1.74 -8.08
CA ILE A 292 -9.33 1.36 -6.67
C ILE A 292 -8.52 2.31 -5.75
N ILE A 293 -9.11 2.69 -4.63
CA ILE A 293 -8.48 3.47 -3.56
C ILE A 293 -8.12 2.51 -2.43
N THR A 294 -6.90 2.65 -1.93
CA THR A 294 -6.40 2.01 -0.71
C THR A 294 -5.87 3.13 0.18
N ALA A 295 -6.40 3.29 1.39
CA ALA A 295 -6.02 4.39 2.27
C ALA A 295 -6.05 3.99 3.74
N LEU A 296 -5.16 4.56 4.53
CA LEU A 296 -5.22 4.51 5.99
C LEU A 296 -5.94 5.76 6.48
N VAL A 297 -6.93 5.56 7.35
CA VAL A 297 -7.75 6.61 7.96
C VAL A 297 -7.90 6.32 9.46
N ARG A 298 -8.55 7.23 10.18
CA ARG A 298 -9.02 6.96 11.55
C ARG A 298 -10.53 7.10 11.65
N PHE A 299 -11.12 6.28 12.51
CA PHE A 299 -12.50 6.33 12.95
C PHE A 299 -12.52 6.35 14.48
N ASP A 300 -12.97 7.46 15.07
CA ASP A 300 -12.93 7.68 16.53
C ASP A 300 -11.52 7.46 17.13
N GLY A 301 -10.51 7.93 16.39
CA GLY A 301 -9.10 7.86 16.76
C GLY A 301 -8.41 6.53 16.44
N ASP A 302 -9.15 5.45 16.19
CA ASP A 302 -8.58 4.13 15.88
C ASP A 302 -8.26 4.02 14.38
N SER A 303 -7.08 3.49 14.02
CA SER A 303 -6.68 3.31 12.62
C SER A 303 -7.52 2.26 11.91
N ALA A 304 -7.86 2.52 10.64
CA ALA A 304 -8.54 1.59 9.75
C ALA A 304 -8.01 1.71 8.31
N GLY A 305 -8.00 0.59 7.59
CA GLY A 305 -7.71 0.53 6.16
C GLY A 305 -8.99 0.60 5.34
N VAL A 306 -9.09 1.54 4.42
CA VAL A 306 -10.20 1.69 3.48
C VAL A 306 -9.82 1.11 2.13
N VAL A 307 -10.66 0.22 1.59
CA VAL A 307 -10.60 -0.27 0.22
C VAL A 307 -11.87 0.15 -0.50
N ALA A 308 -11.76 1.02 -1.51
CA ALA A 308 -12.92 1.61 -2.16
C ALA A 308 -12.78 1.62 -3.68
N SER A 309 -13.81 1.22 -4.41
CA SER A 309 -13.81 1.38 -5.87
C SER A 309 -13.95 2.87 -6.25
N GLN A 310 -13.34 3.28 -7.36
CA GLN A 310 -13.30 4.67 -7.77
C GLN A 310 -14.01 4.85 -9.13
N PRO A 311 -15.28 5.28 -9.13
CA PRO A 311 -16.08 5.39 -10.36
C PRO A 311 -15.53 6.36 -11.41
N MET A 312 -14.71 7.36 -11.04
CA MET A 312 -14.08 8.25 -12.03
C MET A 312 -13.07 7.55 -12.94
N PHE A 313 -12.51 6.43 -12.53
CA PHE A 313 -11.52 5.70 -13.31
C PHE A 313 -12.07 4.33 -13.69
N LYS A 314 -12.18 4.08 -15.01
CA LYS A 314 -12.71 2.82 -15.57
C LYS A 314 -14.10 2.45 -15.01
N GLY A 315 -14.91 3.44 -14.61
CA GLY A 315 -16.23 3.22 -14.02
C GLY A 315 -16.21 2.50 -12.66
N GLY A 316 -15.05 2.40 -12.00
CA GLY A 316 -14.85 1.60 -10.79
C GLY A 316 -14.64 0.11 -11.05
N ALA A 317 -14.51 -0.31 -12.32
CA ALA A 317 -14.23 -1.69 -12.67
C ALA A 317 -12.81 -2.10 -12.23
N LEU A 318 -12.68 -3.33 -11.77
CA LEU A 318 -11.41 -3.89 -11.30
C LEU A 318 -10.62 -4.51 -12.46
N ASP A 319 -9.30 -4.41 -12.38
CA ASP A 319 -8.36 -4.97 -13.34
C ASP A 319 -7.16 -5.60 -12.62
N ILE A 320 -6.14 -5.95 -13.38
CA ILE A 320 -4.93 -6.64 -12.88
C ILE A 320 -4.22 -5.81 -11.81
N ASP A 321 -3.91 -4.56 -12.13
CA ASP A 321 -3.18 -3.66 -11.24
C ASP A 321 -4.01 -3.31 -10.00
N ALA A 322 -5.31 -3.08 -10.14
CA ALA A 322 -6.19 -2.84 -8.99
C ALA A 322 -6.29 -4.06 -8.07
N ALA A 323 -6.30 -5.27 -8.63
CA ALA A 323 -6.34 -6.49 -7.85
C ALA A 323 -5.07 -6.70 -7.04
N ASP A 324 -3.89 -6.48 -7.65
CA ASP A 324 -2.61 -6.57 -6.96
C ASP A 324 -2.49 -5.50 -5.85
N LYS A 325 -2.85 -4.25 -6.16
CA LYS A 325 -2.87 -3.13 -5.21
C LYS A 325 -3.76 -3.42 -4.00
N ALA A 326 -5.01 -3.82 -4.23
CA ALA A 326 -5.96 -4.06 -3.15
C ALA A 326 -5.59 -5.28 -2.31
N ALA A 327 -5.16 -6.39 -2.93
CA ALA A 327 -4.76 -7.60 -2.21
C ALA A 327 -3.57 -7.33 -1.28
N ARG A 328 -2.52 -6.65 -1.77
CA ARG A 328 -1.35 -6.30 -0.94
C ARG A 328 -1.72 -5.42 0.25
N PHE A 329 -2.63 -4.46 0.05
CA PHE A 329 -3.09 -3.58 1.12
C PHE A 329 -3.94 -4.31 2.17
N VAL A 330 -4.82 -5.24 1.74
CA VAL A 330 -5.59 -6.09 2.66
C VAL A 330 -4.67 -6.96 3.51
N TRP A 331 -3.65 -7.60 2.91
CA TRP A 331 -2.66 -8.37 3.67
C TRP A 331 -1.84 -7.52 4.64
N LEU A 332 -1.47 -6.30 4.24
CA LEU A 332 -0.78 -5.36 5.13
C LEU A 332 -1.63 -5.05 6.36
N CYS A 333 -2.89 -4.69 6.15
CA CYS A 333 -3.80 -4.34 7.24
C CYS A 333 -4.03 -5.54 8.18
N ASP A 334 -4.29 -6.73 7.62
CA ASP A 334 -4.51 -7.93 8.41
C ASP A 334 -3.28 -8.32 9.24
N ALA A 335 -2.08 -8.27 8.64
CA ALA A 335 -0.83 -8.60 9.33
C ALA A 335 -0.52 -7.69 10.53
N PHE A 336 -1.04 -6.46 10.53
CA PHE A 336 -0.78 -5.46 11.56
C PHE A 336 -2.03 -5.07 12.36
N ASN A 337 -3.05 -5.94 12.40
CA ASN A 337 -4.26 -5.77 13.20
C ASN A 337 -5.04 -4.48 12.89
N ILE A 338 -4.98 -3.99 11.64
CA ILE A 338 -5.72 -2.82 11.18
C ILE A 338 -7.06 -3.29 10.60
N PRO A 339 -8.20 -2.89 11.17
CA PRO A 339 -9.52 -3.17 10.60
C PRO A 339 -9.67 -2.69 9.17
N LEU A 340 -10.53 -3.37 8.40
CA LEU A 340 -10.80 -3.05 7.00
C LEU A 340 -12.23 -2.52 6.80
N VAL A 341 -12.36 -1.44 6.04
CA VAL A 341 -13.63 -0.86 5.61
C VAL A 341 -13.71 -0.88 4.08
N PHE A 342 -14.70 -1.57 3.54
CA PHE A 342 -14.93 -1.70 2.11
C PHE A 342 -16.07 -0.78 1.67
N LEU A 343 -15.81 0.12 0.71
CA LEU A 343 -16.82 0.99 0.12
C LEU A 343 -17.08 0.55 -1.33
N GLN A 344 -18.26 0.01 -1.60
CA GLN A 344 -18.58 -0.61 -2.88
C GLN A 344 -19.40 0.30 -3.80
N ASP A 345 -18.82 0.59 -4.97
CA ASP A 345 -19.50 1.00 -6.20
C ASP A 345 -18.76 0.40 -7.39
N VAL A 346 -18.84 -0.92 -7.51
CA VAL A 346 -18.03 -1.77 -8.41
C VAL A 346 -18.94 -2.52 -9.40
N PRO A 347 -18.78 -2.31 -10.71
CA PRO A 347 -19.56 -3.01 -11.73
C PRO A 347 -19.03 -4.43 -12.05
N GLY A 348 -17.93 -4.85 -11.42
CA GLY A 348 -17.24 -6.11 -11.67
C GLY A 348 -15.79 -5.89 -12.12
N PHE A 349 -15.21 -6.92 -12.75
CA PHE A 349 -13.92 -6.84 -13.40
C PHE A 349 -14.07 -6.38 -14.86
N ILE A 350 -13.02 -5.75 -15.40
CA ILE A 350 -12.91 -5.49 -16.83
C ILE A 350 -12.87 -6.81 -17.58
N VAL A 351 -13.59 -6.87 -18.71
CA VAL A 351 -13.67 -8.04 -19.58
C VAL A 351 -12.99 -7.76 -20.92
N GLY A 352 -12.42 -8.78 -21.54
CA GLY A 352 -11.84 -8.69 -22.88
C GLY A 352 -10.62 -9.58 -23.07
N THR A 353 -10.33 -9.96 -24.32
CA THR A 353 -9.25 -10.90 -24.65
C THR A 353 -7.88 -10.48 -24.12
N GLU A 354 -7.60 -9.17 -24.05
CA GLU A 354 -6.30 -8.67 -23.57
C GLU A 354 -6.09 -8.92 -22.08
N VAL A 355 -7.08 -8.58 -21.23
CA VAL A 355 -6.97 -8.81 -19.79
C VAL A 355 -6.96 -10.31 -19.45
N GLU A 356 -7.62 -11.13 -20.26
CA GLU A 356 -7.53 -12.59 -20.15
C GLU A 356 -6.11 -13.10 -20.44
N ARG A 357 -5.45 -12.60 -21.50
CA ARG A 357 -4.06 -12.96 -21.85
C ARG A 357 -3.06 -12.51 -20.79
N GLN A 358 -3.31 -11.39 -20.13
CA GLN A 358 -2.49 -10.90 -19.03
C GLN A 358 -2.73 -11.68 -17.71
N GLY A 359 -3.79 -12.50 -17.66
CA GLY A 359 -4.08 -13.40 -16.54
C GLY A 359 -4.96 -12.77 -15.45
N ILE A 360 -5.97 -11.98 -15.82
CA ILE A 360 -6.88 -11.32 -14.87
C ILE A 360 -7.49 -12.28 -13.83
N ILE A 361 -7.71 -13.55 -14.17
CA ILE A 361 -8.22 -14.56 -13.23
C ILE A 361 -7.30 -14.74 -12.03
N ARG A 362 -5.99 -14.97 -12.24
CA ARG A 362 -5.03 -15.18 -11.13
C ARG A 362 -4.80 -13.90 -10.33
N HIS A 363 -4.83 -12.73 -10.97
CA HIS A 363 -4.74 -11.44 -10.29
C HIS A 363 -5.99 -11.14 -9.45
N GLY A 364 -7.20 -11.27 -10.01
CA GLY A 364 -8.45 -11.12 -9.27
C GLY A 364 -8.59 -12.13 -8.12
N ALA A 365 -8.05 -13.34 -8.29
CA ALA A 365 -8.00 -14.34 -7.25
C ALA A 365 -7.13 -13.93 -6.03
N LYS A 366 -6.17 -13.02 -6.18
CA LYS A 366 -5.42 -12.47 -5.03
C LYS A 366 -6.33 -11.69 -4.09
N MET A 367 -7.27 -10.91 -4.60
CA MET A 367 -8.24 -10.22 -3.74
C MET A 367 -9.19 -11.20 -3.06
N LEU A 368 -9.69 -12.21 -3.80
CA LEU A 368 -10.49 -13.29 -3.20
C LEU A 368 -9.72 -13.94 -2.04
N TYR A 369 -8.45 -14.26 -2.26
CA TYR A 369 -7.57 -14.85 -1.27
C TYR A 369 -7.37 -13.93 -0.05
N ALA A 370 -6.99 -12.68 -0.29
CA ALA A 370 -6.67 -11.71 0.76
C ALA A 370 -7.87 -11.44 1.68
N VAL A 371 -9.05 -11.21 1.11
CA VAL A 371 -10.27 -10.92 1.89
C VAL A 371 -10.77 -12.17 2.63
N SER A 372 -10.60 -13.36 2.04
CA SER A 372 -10.96 -14.63 2.68
C SER A 372 -10.03 -15.02 3.82
N GLU A 373 -8.73 -14.72 3.69
CA GLU A 373 -7.74 -15.03 4.73
C GLU A 373 -7.85 -14.08 5.91
N ALA A 374 -8.10 -12.79 5.63
CA ALA A 374 -8.15 -11.74 6.64
C ALA A 374 -9.08 -12.06 7.81
N THR A 375 -8.54 -11.85 9.02
CA THR A 375 -9.15 -12.14 10.32
C THR A 375 -9.41 -10.89 11.16
N VAL A 376 -8.85 -9.74 10.77
CA VAL A 376 -9.22 -8.43 11.32
C VAL A 376 -10.73 -8.14 11.17
N PRO A 377 -11.27 -7.18 11.94
CA PRO A 377 -12.62 -6.69 11.70
C PRO A 377 -12.79 -6.17 10.26
N LYS A 378 -13.91 -6.50 9.63
CA LYS A 378 -14.25 -6.14 8.25
C LYS A 378 -15.65 -5.53 8.23
N VAL A 379 -15.77 -4.30 7.74
CA VAL A 379 -17.05 -3.60 7.57
C VAL A 379 -17.24 -3.31 6.08
N THR A 380 -18.40 -3.62 5.54
CA THR A 380 -18.73 -3.38 4.13
C THR A 380 -19.92 -2.43 4.03
N VAL A 381 -19.77 -1.38 3.23
CA VAL A 381 -20.83 -0.45 2.88
C VAL A 381 -21.04 -0.52 1.37
N VAL A 382 -22.23 -0.91 0.92
CA VAL A 382 -22.61 -0.88 -0.48
C VAL A 382 -23.30 0.45 -0.79
N LEU A 383 -22.63 1.34 -1.52
CA LEU A 383 -23.14 2.68 -1.80
C LEU A 383 -24.04 2.68 -3.03
N ARG A 384 -23.61 1.94 -4.07
CA ARG A 384 -24.31 1.89 -5.36
C ARG A 384 -24.13 0.53 -6.04
N LYS A 385 -23.23 0.37 -7.02
CA LYS A 385 -23.11 -0.91 -7.74
C LYS A 385 -22.32 -1.94 -6.94
N ALA A 386 -22.80 -3.17 -6.88
CA ALA A 386 -22.08 -4.31 -6.32
C ALA A 386 -22.38 -5.56 -7.15
N TYR A 387 -21.65 -5.74 -8.26
CA TYR A 387 -21.95 -6.78 -9.22
C TYR A 387 -20.93 -7.91 -9.26
N GLY A 388 -21.44 -9.13 -9.37
CA GLY A 388 -20.69 -10.35 -9.69
C GLY A 388 -19.45 -10.53 -8.84
N ALA A 389 -18.33 -10.84 -9.50
CA ALA A 389 -17.05 -11.02 -8.81
C ALA A 389 -16.56 -9.75 -8.10
N GLY A 390 -17.00 -8.55 -8.51
CA GLY A 390 -16.69 -7.29 -7.84
C GLY A 390 -17.25 -7.23 -6.42
N TYR A 391 -18.49 -7.67 -6.23
CA TYR A 391 -19.12 -7.78 -4.90
C TYR A 391 -18.33 -8.73 -3.99
N TYR A 392 -17.85 -9.84 -4.54
CA TYR A 392 -17.09 -10.84 -3.80
C TYR A 392 -15.74 -10.30 -3.31
N VAL A 393 -14.91 -9.79 -4.22
CA VAL A 393 -13.56 -9.32 -3.88
C VAL A 393 -13.55 -8.05 -3.02
N MET A 394 -14.67 -7.33 -2.96
CA MET A 394 -14.86 -6.17 -2.08
C MET A 394 -15.52 -6.54 -0.74
N CYS A 395 -15.37 -7.80 -0.28
CA CYS A 395 -15.91 -8.30 0.98
C CYS A 395 -17.44 -8.32 1.06
N GLY A 396 -18.08 -8.93 0.07
CA GLY A 396 -19.50 -9.30 0.12
C GLY A 396 -19.81 -10.36 1.21
N ARG A 397 -21.09 -10.69 1.41
CA ARG A 397 -21.58 -11.52 2.53
C ARG A 397 -20.82 -12.84 2.73
N GLY A 398 -20.47 -13.53 1.64
CA GLY A 398 -19.75 -14.81 1.70
C GLY A 398 -18.32 -14.74 2.25
N TYR A 399 -17.78 -13.53 2.46
CA TYR A 399 -16.42 -13.28 2.95
C TYR A 399 -16.41 -12.86 4.43
N GLU A 400 -17.53 -13.09 5.12
CA GLU A 400 -17.71 -12.87 6.56
C GLU A 400 -17.30 -11.46 7.02
N PRO A 401 -17.86 -10.38 6.43
CA PRO A 401 -17.80 -9.08 7.06
C PRO A 401 -18.52 -9.15 8.43
N ASP A 402 -17.98 -8.45 9.43
CA ASP A 402 -18.62 -8.32 10.74
C ASP A 402 -19.88 -7.45 10.67
N THR A 403 -19.95 -6.56 9.67
CA THR A 403 -21.15 -5.78 9.36
C THR A 403 -21.15 -5.47 7.85
N LEU A 404 -22.26 -5.76 7.18
CA LEU A 404 -22.51 -5.42 5.78
C LEU A 404 -23.82 -4.62 5.70
N VAL A 405 -23.71 -3.34 5.38
CA VAL A 405 -24.85 -2.42 5.20
C VAL A 405 -24.90 -1.90 3.78
N ALA A 406 -26.08 -1.46 3.35
CA ALA A 406 -26.27 -0.87 2.03
C ALA A 406 -27.01 0.46 2.11
N TRP A 407 -26.73 1.36 1.17
CA TRP A 407 -27.53 2.56 0.95
C TRP A 407 -28.80 2.22 0.15
N PRO A 408 -29.85 3.07 0.18
CA PRO A 408 -31.05 2.85 -0.63
C PRO A 408 -30.79 2.84 -2.15
N THR A 409 -29.66 3.42 -2.58
CA THR A 409 -29.22 3.44 -3.99
C THR A 409 -28.38 2.23 -4.39
N ALA A 410 -28.16 1.28 -3.49
CA ALA A 410 -27.37 0.08 -3.76
C ALA A 410 -28.08 -0.83 -4.76
N GLU A 411 -27.30 -1.52 -5.58
CA GLU A 411 -27.75 -2.56 -6.51
C GLU A 411 -26.81 -3.76 -6.37
N ILE A 412 -27.33 -4.87 -5.82
CA ILE A 412 -26.56 -6.11 -5.62
C ILE A 412 -27.06 -7.14 -6.62
N SER A 413 -26.18 -7.62 -7.50
CA SER A 413 -26.57 -8.49 -8.61
C SER A 413 -25.41 -9.34 -9.12
N VAL A 414 -25.72 -10.37 -9.92
CA VAL A 414 -24.70 -11.15 -10.66
C VAL A 414 -24.02 -10.31 -11.74
N MET A 415 -24.76 -9.39 -12.36
CA MET A 415 -24.26 -8.46 -13.39
C MET A 415 -25.18 -7.23 -13.50
N GLY A 416 -24.72 -6.21 -14.24
CA GLY A 416 -25.53 -5.02 -14.49
C GLY A 416 -26.83 -5.32 -15.25
N PRO A 417 -27.92 -4.57 -15.00
CA PRO A 417 -29.24 -4.88 -15.53
C PRO A 417 -29.30 -4.81 -17.07
N GLU A 418 -28.56 -3.90 -17.70
CA GLU A 418 -28.45 -3.85 -19.17
C GLU A 418 -27.84 -5.14 -19.73
N GLY A 419 -26.74 -5.62 -19.15
CA GLY A 419 -26.08 -6.86 -19.60
C GLY A 419 -26.92 -8.10 -19.37
N ALA A 420 -27.64 -8.17 -18.24
CA ALA A 420 -28.54 -9.27 -17.94
C ALA A 420 -29.66 -9.38 -18.99
N VAL A 421 -30.25 -8.24 -19.39
CA VAL A 421 -31.32 -8.21 -20.37
C VAL A 421 -30.86 -8.69 -21.74
N ASP A 422 -29.66 -8.26 -22.17
CA ASP A 422 -29.10 -8.64 -23.46
C ASP A 422 -28.78 -10.15 -23.55
N ILE A 423 -28.55 -10.82 -22.41
CA ILE A 423 -28.32 -12.27 -22.34
C ILE A 423 -29.63 -13.06 -22.20
N ILE A 424 -30.56 -12.60 -21.36
CA ILE A 424 -31.74 -13.37 -20.96
C ILE A 424 -32.91 -13.20 -21.94
N PHE A 425 -33.11 -11.99 -22.48
CA PHE A 425 -34.29 -11.66 -23.30
C PHE A 425 -34.02 -11.34 -24.78
N PRO A 426 -32.95 -11.82 -25.45
CA PRO A 426 -32.64 -11.39 -26.82
C PRO A 426 -33.75 -11.77 -27.81
N LYS A 427 -34.39 -12.93 -27.61
CA LYS A 427 -35.48 -13.39 -28.49
C LYS A 427 -36.75 -12.57 -28.32
N GLN A 428 -37.11 -12.25 -27.08
CA GLN A 428 -38.31 -11.47 -26.75
C GLN A 428 -38.18 -10.03 -27.25
N ILE A 429 -36.99 -9.43 -27.10
CA ILE A 429 -36.71 -8.08 -27.61
C ILE A 429 -36.77 -8.05 -29.14
N ALA A 430 -36.17 -9.03 -29.82
CA ALA A 430 -36.20 -9.10 -31.28
C ALA A 430 -37.60 -9.37 -31.85
N ALA A 431 -38.48 -10.03 -31.09
CA ALA A 431 -39.85 -10.33 -31.47
C ALA A 431 -40.85 -9.19 -31.15
N ALA A 432 -40.44 -8.16 -30.43
CA ALA A 432 -41.30 -7.04 -30.07
C ALA A 432 -41.49 -6.07 -31.25
N GLU A 433 -42.67 -5.42 -31.31
CA GLU A 433 -42.96 -4.39 -32.31
C GLU A 433 -42.01 -3.19 -32.19
N ASP A 434 -41.66 -2.83 -30.96
CA ASP A 434 -40.63 -1.84 -30.64
C ASP A 434 -39.55 -2.50 -29.75
N PRO A 435 -38.46 -3.01 -30.35
CA PRO A 435 -37.35 -3.61 -29.61
C PRO A 435 -36.70 -2.67 -28.60
N ALA A 436 -36.66 -1.35 -28.86
CA ALA A 436 -36.05 -0.39 -27.96
C ALA A 436 -36.91 -0.18 -26.70
N ALA A 437 -38.22 -0.02 -26.88
CA ALA A 437 -39.17 0.05 -25.76
C ALA A 437 -39.20 -1.26 -24.96
N ALA A 438 -39.22 -2.41 -25.63
CA ALA A 438 -39.19 -3.72 -24.96
C ALA A 438 -37.90 -3.90 -24.15
N ARG A 439 -36.74 -3.53 -24.70
CA ARG A 439 -35.46 -3.57 -23.97
C ARG A 439 -35.50 -2.67 -22.74
N ALA A 440 -36.01 -1.45 -22.85
CA ALA A 440 -36.13 -0.54 -21.72
C ALA A 440 -37.07 -1.10 -20.63
N GLN A 441 -38.18 -1.72 -21.02
CA GLN A 441 -39.09 -2.39 -20.10
C GLN A 441 -38.42 -3.54 -19.34
N TYR A 442 -37.70 -4.43 -20.05
CA TYR A 442 -36.98 -5.53 -19.41
C TYR A 442 -35.86 -5.04 -18.48
N ILE A 443 -35.18 -3.94 -18.82
CA ILE A 443 -34.19 -3.32 -17.91
C ILE A 443 -34.87 -2.84 -16.64
N GLY A 444 -36.02 -2.17 -16.74
CA GLY A 444 -36.81 -1.75 -15.58
C GLY A 444 -37.23 -2.93 -14.71
N MET A 445 -37.68 -4.03 -15.32
CA MET A 445 -38.05 -5.25 -14.62
C MET A 445 -36.86 -5.87 -13.88
N VAL A 446 -35.70 -6.03 -14.52
CA VAL A 446 -34.50 -6.57 -13.86
C VAL A 446 -34.04 -5.64 -12.73
N ARG A 447 -34.10 -4.32 -12.91
CA ARG A 447 -33.74 -3.36 -11.85
C ARG A 447 -34.59 -3.53 -10.59
N GLN A 448 -35.89 -3.82 -10.73
CA GLN A 448 -36.76 -4.09 -9.59
C GLN A 448 -36.37 -5.35 -8.81
N THR A 449 -35.69 -6.32 -9.46
CA THR A 449 -35.26 -7.57 -8.81
C THR A 449 -33.93 -7.48 -8.07
N ILE A 450 -33.13 -6.45 -8.36
CA ILE A 450 -31.79 -6.22 -7.77
C ILE A 450 -31.81 -5.09 -6.73
N ASP A 451 -33.02 -4.66 -6.37
CA ASP A 451 -33.29 -3.68 -5.33
C ASP A 451 -32.70 -4.13 -3.98
N PRO A 452 -32.04 -3.25 -3.22
CA PRO A 452 -31.29 -3.66 -2.04
C PRO A 452 -32.21 -4.12 -0.89
N TYR A 453 -33.47 -3.68 -0.86
CA TYR A 453 -34.46 -4.15 0.12
C TYR A 453 -34.80 -5.63 -0.09
N ILE A 454 -34.69 -6.15 -1.32
CA ILE A 454 -34.82 -7.59 -1.58
C ILE A 454 -33.65 -8.32 -0.92
N ALA A 455 -32.41 -7.85 -1.11
CA ALA A 455 -31.24 -8.46 -0.47
C ALA A 455 -31.33 -8.42 1.07
N ALA A 456 -31.81 -7.32 1.64
CA ALA A 456 -32.06 -7.20 3.08
C ALA A 456 -33.16 -8.16 3.56
N SER A 457 -34.24 -8.37 2.78
CA SER A 457 -35.30 -9.33 3.12
C SER A 457 -34.82 -10.78 3.20
N TRP A 458 -33.72 -11.11 2.50
CA TRP A 458 -33.04 -12.40 2.57
C TRP A 458 -31.94 -12.47 3.64
N ALA A 459 -31.79 -11.42 4.45
CA ALA A 459 -30.69 -11.25 5.41
C ALA A 459 -29.29 -11.38 4.77
N MET A 460 -29.16 -10.99 3.49
CA MET A 460 -27.87 -10.93 2.78
C MET A 460 -27.12 -9.61 3.06
N VAL A 461 -27.85 -8.62 3.56
CA VAL A 461 -27.38 -7.34 4.08
C VAL A 461 -27.95 -7.21 5.50
N ASP A 462 -27.16 -6.69 6.44
CA ASP A 462 -27.57 -6.55 7.84
C ASP A 462 -28.57 -5.40 8.02
N ASP A 463 -28.41 -4.29 7.28
CA ASP A 463 -29.36 -3.18 7.27
C ASP A 463 -29.30 -2.31 6.00
N ILE A 464 -30.40 -1.62 5.68
CA ILE A 464 -30.44 -0.51 4.73
C ILE A 464 -30.40 0.80 5.50
N ILE A 465 -29.27 1.49 5.46
CA ILE A 465 -29.01 2.67 6.30
C ILE A 465 -29.25 3.98 5.56
N ASP A 466 -29.62 5.03 6.30
CA ASP A 466 -29.51 6.40 5.79
C ASP A 466 -28.02 6.69 5.49
N PRO A 467 -27.66 7.14 4.27
CA PRO A 467 -26.28 7.53 3.96
C PRO A 467 -25.63 8.43 5.00
N ALA A 468 -26.40 9.33 5.63
CA ALA A 468 -25.92 10.26 6.65
C ALA A 468 -25.39 9.56 7.92
N ASP A 469 -25.83 8.33 8.20
CA ASP A 469 -25.43 7.55 9.38
C ASP A 469 -24.19 6.67 9.14
N THR A 470 -23.66 6.64 7.91
CA THR A 470 -22.58 5.71 7.51
C THR A 470 -21.36 5.73 8.45
N ARG A 471 -20.92 6.91 8.90
CA ARG A 471 -19.77 7.05 9.82
C ARG A 471 -20.06 6.42 11.19
N ARG A 472 -21.22 6.71 11.78
CA ARG A 472 -21.66 6.13 13.06
C ARG A 472 -21.67 4.61 12.97
N VAL A 473 -22.29 4.06 11.92
CA VAL A 473 -22.40 2.61 11.70
C VAL A 473 -21.03 1.94 11.58
N ILE A 474 -20.09 2.56 10.85
CA ILE A 474 -18.71 2.05 10.76
C ILE A 474 -18.06 2.01 12.15
N ILE A 475 -18.14 3.11 12.91
CA ILE A 475 -17.53 3.20 14.25
C ILE A 475 -18.12 2.15 15.19
N GLU A 476 -19.44 2.03 15.23
CA GLU A 476 -20.14 1.05 16.07
C GLU A 476 -19.77 -0.40 15.69
N ALA A 477 -19.70 -0.70 14.39
CA ALA A 477 -19.30 -2.02 13.89
C ALA A 477 -17.85 -2.36 14.27
N LEU A 478 -16.92 -1.43 14.09
CA LEU A 478 -15.52 -1.59 14.48
C LEU A 478 -15.36 -1.76 15.99
N ALA A 479 -16.11 -0.99 16.79
CA ALA A 479 -16.12 -1.10 18.24
C ALA A 479 -16.69 -2.46 18.70
N GLY A 480 -17.78 -2.94 18.08
CA GLY A 480 -18.39 -4.24 18.39
C GLY A 480 -17.49 -5.43 18.03
N ALA A 481 -16.74 -5.33 16.93
CA ALA A 481 -15.79 -6.35 16.49
C ALA A 481 -14.39 -6.21 17.13
N ARG A 482 -14.19 -5.26 18.05
CA ARG A 482 -12.87 -4.93 18.62
C ARG A 482 -12.20 -6.12 19.31
N THR A 483 -12.95 -7.07 19.86
CA THR A 483 -12.41 -8.27 20.53
C THR A 483 -12.49 -9.53 19.65
N LYS A 484 -12.75 -9.38 18.35
CA LYS A 484 -12.82 -10.49 17.40
C LYS A 484 -11.56 -11.35 17.48
N GLN A 485 -11.77 -12.65 17.56
CA GLN A 485 -10.71 -13.66 17.41
C GLN A 485 -11.19 -14.72 16.45
N GLN A 486 -10.57 -14.80 15.29
CA GLN A 486 -10.88 -15.80 14.28
C GLN A 486 -9.66 -16.69 14.06
N ARG A 487 -9.79 -17.99 14.33
CA ARG A 487 -8.72 -18.96 14.09
C ARG A 487 -8.87 -19.56 12.70
N ARG A 488 -7.76 -19.67 11.96
CA ARG A 488 -7.68 -20.40 10.70
C ARG A 488 -7.12 -21.80 10.92
N ALA A 489 -7.35 -22.69 9.97
CA ALA A 489 -6.72 -24.01 9.96
C ALA A 489 -5.19 -23.88 9.98
N TRP A 490 -4.51 -24.73 10.75
CA TRP A 490 -3.06 -24.68 10.87
C TRP A 490 -2.39 -25.01 9.53
N ARG A 491 -1.45 -24.17 9.11
CA ARG A 491 -0.59 -24.35 7.93
C ARG A 491 0.71 -23.56 8.13
N LYS A 492 1.80 -23.95 7.45
CA LYS A 492 3.06 -23.19 7.49
C LYS A 492 2.86 -21.77 6.95
N HIS A 493 2.15 -21.65 5.84
CA HIS A 493 1.69 -20.41 5.24
C HIS A 493 0.62 -20.73 4.19
N GLY A 494 -0.05 -19.70 3.69
CA GLY A 494 -0.90 -19.78 2.50
C GLY A 494 -0.13 -20.12 1.22
N VAL A 495 -0.86 -20.45 0.16
CA VAL A 495 -0.34 -20.51 -1.22
C VAL A 495 -1.19 -19.55 -2.05
N PRO A 496 -0.89 -18.24 -1.98
CA PRO A 496 -1.65 -17.24 -2.72
C PRO A 496 -1.42 -17.38 -4.23
N PRO A 497 -2.38 -16.96 -5.07
CA PRO A 497 -2.17 -16.84 -6.51
C PRO A 497 -1.01 -15.89 -6.86
N VAL A 498 -0.27 -16.19 -7.93
CA VAL A 498 0.84 -15.36 -8.45
C VAL A 498 0.37 -14.44 -9.55
#